data_AF-E2IQB6-F1
#
_entry.id   AF-E2IQB6-F1
#
_cell.length_a   1.000
_cell.length_b   1.000
_cell.length_c   1.000
_cell.angle_alpha   90.00
_cell.angle_beta   90.00
_cell.angle_gamma   90.00
#
_symmetry.space_group_name_H-M   'P 1'
#
loop_
_entity.id
_entity.type
_entity.pdbx_description
1 polymer ?
#
loop_
_entity_poly.entity_id
_entity_poly.type
_entity_poly.pdbx_seq_one_letter_code
_entity_poly.pdbx_strand_id
1 'polypeptide(L)' 'MSADGELNLSKEEKTLKILLDHWVDHNKSHEDGFKDWIEKSKSMGKVKTAEFIQKAVEAMENANEMLIKAKENM' A
#
# COMPACT_ATOMS: atom_id res chain seq x y z
N MET A 1 -12.05 -16.09 14.15
CA MET A 1 -11.01 -15.87 15.18
C MET A 1 -11.73 -15.58 16.48
N SER A 2 -11.50 -16.36 17.53
CA SER A 2 -12.16 -16.13 18.83
C SER A 2 -11.67 -14.82 19.45
N ALA A 3 -12.56 -14.11 20.14
CA ALA A 3 -12.26 -12.81 20.78
C ALA A 3 -11.08 -12.85 21.77
N ASP A 4 -10.67 -14.04 22.20
CA ASP A 4 -9.54 -14.26 23.13
C ASP A 4 -8.17 -13.97 22.51
N GLY A 5 -8.03 -13.96 21.16
CA GLY A 5 -6.76 -13.71 20.48
C GLY A 5 -6.30 -12.24 20.52
N GLU A 6 -7.22 -11.27 20.55
CA GLU A 6 -6.89 -9.84 20.59
C GLU A 6 -6.41 -9.37 21.96
N LEU A 7 -6.78 -10.08 23.03
CA LEU A 7 -6.46 -9.70 24.41
C LEU A 7 -5.01 -9.96 24.82
N ASN A 8 -4.27 -10.81 24.07
CA ASN A 8 -2.89 -11.22 24.41
C ASN A 8 -1.78 -10.53 23.61
N LEU A 9 -2.10 -9.56 22.74
CA LEU A 9 -1.08 -8.84 21.97
C LEU A 9 -0.31 -7.85 22.85
N SER A 10 1.02 -7.88 22.72
CA SER A 10 1.94 -6.85 23.23
C SER A 10 1.61 -5.46 22.67
N LYS A 11 2.16 -4.43 23.30
CA LYS A 11 1.98 -3.05 22.83
C LYS A 11 2.55 -2.89 21.42
N GLU A 12 3.67 -3.54 21.15
CA GLU A 12 4.38 -3.55 19.88
C GLU A 12 3.53 -4.23 18.79
N GLU A 13 2.92 -5.38 19.08
CA GLU A 13 2.04 -6.08 18.12
C GLU A 13 0.78 -5.26 17.81
N LYS A 14 0.16 -4.63 18.81
CA LYS A 14 -0.98 -3.72 18.59
C LYS A 14 -0.58 -2.52 17.72
N THR A 15 0.60 -1.96 17.98
CA THR A 15 1.14 -0.84 17.20
C THR A 15 1.40 -1.28 15.76
N LEU A 16 1.99 -2.45 15.55
CA LEU A 16 2.26 -2.98 14.22
C LEU A 16 0.97 -3.24 13.44
N LYS A 17 -0.10 -3.78 14.06
CA LYS A 17 -1.40 -3.94 13.40
C LYS A 17 -1.94 -2.61 12.87
N ILE A 18 -1.84 -1.54 13.66
CA ILE A 18 -2.26 -0.18 13.24
C ILE A 18 -1.38 0.34 12.11
N LEU A 19 -0.06 0.13 12.19
CA LEU A 19 0.88 0.57 11.17
C LEU A 19 0.65 -0.13 9.82
N LEU A 20 0.35 -1.43 9.82
CA LEU A 20 0.08 -2.18 8.59
C LEU A 20 -1.13 -1.63 7.83
N ASP A 21 -2.22 -1.31 8.54
CA ASP A 21 -3.38 -0.64 7.94
C ASP A 21 -3.01 0.76 7.42
N HIS A 22 -2.32 1.55 8.24
CA HIS A 22 -1.92 2.90 7.88
C HIS A 22 -1.04 2.94 6.63
N TRP A 23 -0.09 2.01 6.49
CA TRP A 23 0.78 1.94 5.32
C TRP A 23 0.00 1.56 4.06
N VAL A 24 -0.94 0.61 4.14
CA VAL A 24 -1.80 0.25 2.99
C VAL A 24 -2.62 1.45 2.54
N ASP A 25 -3.24 2.16 3.46
CA ASP A 25 -4.06 3.35 3.14
C ASP A 25 -3.20 4.48 2.56
N HIS A 26 -2.01 4.70 3.12
CA HIS A 26 -1.08 5.71 2.62
C HIS A 26 -0.58 5.38 1.21
N ASN A 27 -0.26 4.11 0.95
CA ASN A 27 0.15 3.65 -0.36
C ASN A 27 -0.96 3.85 -1.40
N LYS A 28 -2.22 3.51 -1.09
CA LYS A 28 -3.35 3.79 -1.99
C LYS A 28 -3.47 5.28 -2.34
N SER A 29 -3.26 6.17 -1.37
CA SER A 29 -3.24 7.61 -1.63
C SER A 29 -2.11 8.04 -2.57
N HIS A 30 -0.93 7.40 -2.52
CA HIS A 30 0.15 7.64 -3.47
C HIS A 30 -0.17 7.06 -4.84
N GLU A 31 -0.75 5.86 -4.92
CA GLU A 31 -1.17 5.23 -6.18
C GLU A 31 -2.13 6.14 -6.95
N ASP A 32 -3.13 6.73 -6.28
CA ASP A 32 -4.06 7.68 -6.90
C ASP A 32 -3.32 8.88 -7.49
N GLY A 33 -2.40 9.47 -6.72
CA GLY A 33 -1.56 10.57 -7.19
C GLY A 33 -0.66 10.17 -8.38
N PHE A 34 -0.12 8.95 -8.37
CA PHE A 34 0.70 8.43 -9.46
C PHE A 34 -0.14 8.20 -10.72
N LYS A 35 -1.34 7.61 -10.59
CA LYS A 35 -2.29 7.38 -11.69
C LYS A 35 -2.64 8.69 -12.41
N ASP A 36 -2.85 9.78 -11.67
CA ASP A 36 -3.03 11.12 -12.25
C ASP A 36 -1.82 11.59 -13.07
N TRP A 37 -0.60 11.32 -12.57
CA TRP A 37 0.63 11.73 -13.23
C TRP A 37 1.03 10.85 -14.41
N ILE A 38 0.53 9.62 -14.50
CA ILE A 38 0.66 8.77 -15.69
C ILE A 38 -0.04 9.46 -16.86
N GLU A 39 -1.30 9.88 -16.69
CA GLU A 39 -2.07 10.53 -17.76
C GLU A 39 -1.49 11.90 -18.15
N LYS A 40 -1.09 12.71 -17.16
CA LYS A 40 -0.39 13.98 -17.42
C LYS A 40 0.94 13.75 -18.15
N SER A 41 1.69 12.71 -17.80
CA SER A 41 2.96 12.39 -18.45
C SER A 41 2.76 11.96 -19.90
N LYS A 42 1.72 11.16 -20.19
CA LYS A 42 1.32 10.81 -21.56
C LYS A 42 0.94 12.05 -22.36
N SER A 43 0.14 12.97 -21.80
CA SER A 43 -0.27 14.21 -22.48
C SER A 43 0.91 15.16 -22.77
N MET A 44 1.98 15.09 -21.98
CA MET A 44 3.23 15.81 -22.21
C MET A 44 4.19 15.12 -23.20
N GLY A 45 3.78 14.00 -23.82
CA GLY A 45 4.65 13.20 -24.70
C GLY A 45 5.76 12.44 -23.95
N LYS A 46 5.71 12.38 -22.62
CA LYS A 46 6.69 11.69 -21.76
C LYS A 46 6.28 10.24 -21.53
N VAL A 47 6.07 9.49 -22.62
CA VAL A 47 5.53 8.13 -22.59
C VAL A 47 6.35 7.20 -21.69
N LYS A 48 7.69 7.19 -21.84
CA LYS A 48 8.57 6.35 -21.02
C LYS A 48 8.56 6.73 -19.53
N THR A 49 8.34 8.00 -19.20
CA THR A 49 8.14 8.43 -17.81
C THR A 49 6.83 7.86 -17.27
N ALA A 50 5.74 7.95 -18.04
CA ALA A 50 4.45 7.37 -17.66
C ALA A 50 4.55 5.85 -17.45
N GLU A 51 5.29 5.12 -18.28
CA GLU A 51 5.55 3.68 -18.12
C GLU A 51 6.25 3.35 -16.79
N PHE A 52 7.25 4.15 -16.39
CA PHE A 52 7.93 3.91 -15.11
C PHE A 52 7.06 4.28 -13.91
N ILE A 53 6.22 5.32 -14.01
CA ILE A 53 5.25 5.63 -12.96
C ILE A 53 4.21 4.52 -12.85
N GLN A 54 3.75 3.94 -13.96
CA GLN A 54 2.85 2.78 -13.96
C GLN A 54 3.47 1.58 -13.24
N LYS A 55 4.76 1.28 -13.50
CA LYS A 55 5.47 0.22 -12.77
C LYS A 55 5.60 0.51 -11.28
N ALA A 56 5.71 1.78 -10.88
CA ALA A 56 5.72 2.16 -9.47
C ALA A 56 4.37 1.90 -8.80
N VAL A 57 3.25 2.17 -9.50
CA VAL A 57 1.90 1.80 -9.05
C VAL A 57 1.79 0.29 -8.86
N GLU A 58 2.17 -0.51 -9.86
CA GLU A 58 2.12 -1.97 -9.78
C GLU A 58 2.97 -2.52 -8.62
N ALA A 59 4.16 -1.96 -8.40
CA ALA A 59 5.01 -2.35 -7.27
C ALA A 59 4.37 -2.00 -5.92
N MET A 60 3.65 -0.89 -5.85
CA MET A 60 2.94 -0.44 -4.64
C MET A 60 1.71 -1.31 -4.36
N GLU A 61 0.96 -1.69 -5.39
CA GLU A 61 -0.15 -2.63 -5.29
C GLU A 61 0.34 -3.99 -4.75
N ASN A 62 1.48 -4.50 -5.27
CA ASN A 62 2.12 -5.70 -4.75
C ASN A 62 2.58 -5.56 -3.29
N ALA A 63 3.12 -4.39 -2.91
CA ALA A 63 3.50 -4.12 -1.52
C ALA A 63 2.26 -4.14 -0.60
N ASN A 64 1.15 -3.55 -1.03
CA ASN A 64 -0.11 -3.56 -0.29
C ASN A 64 -0.64 -4.97 -0.07
N GLU A 65 -0.59 -5.84 -1.08
CA GLU A 65 -0.95 -7.25 -0.92
C GLU A 65 -0.11 -7.95 0.14
N MET A 66 1.20 -7.69 0.19
CA MET A 66 2.09 -8.29 1.18
C MET A 66 1.85 -7.75 2.58
N LEU A 67 1.53 -6.45 2.72
CA LEU A 67 1.20 -5.83 4.01
C LEU A 67 -0.13 -6.37 4.56
N ILE A 68 -1.13 -6.57 3.71
CA ILE A 68 -2.40 -7.22 4.08
C ILE A 68 -2.14 -8.64 4.58
N LYS A 69 -1.38 -9.44 3.83
CA LYS A 69 -0.99 -10.80 4.25
C LYS A 69 -0.20 -10.79 5.55
N ALA A 70 0.70 -9.83 5.75
CA ALA A 70 1.43 -9.68 7.00
C ALA A 70 0.46 -9.48 8.18
N LYS A 71 -0.55 -8.61 8.02
CA LYS A 71 -1.58 -8.37 9.05
C LYS A 71 -2.43 -9.60 9.33
N GLU A 72 -2.80 -10.37 8.31
CA GLU A 72 -3.58 -11.61 8.44
C GLU A 72 -2.85 -12.71 9.21
N ASN A 73 -1.52 -12.64 9.29
CA ASN A 73 -0.66 -13.61 9.97
C ASN A 73 -0.15 -13.12 11.34
N MET A 74 -0.78 -12.09 11.92
CA MET A 74 -0.53 -11.57 13.27
C MET A 74 -1.59 -11.99 14.28
#